data_AF-A0A944L0H4-F1
#
_entry.id   AF-A0A944L0H4-F1
#
_cell.length_a   1.000
_cell.length_b   1.000
_cell.length_c   1.000
_cell.angle_alpha   90.00
_cell.angle_beta   90.00
_cell.angle_gamma   90.00
#
_symmetry.space_group_name_H-M   'P 1'
#
loop_
_entity.id
_entity.type
_entity.pdbx_description
1 polymer ?
#
loop_
_entity_poly.entity_id
_entity_poly.type
_entity_poly.pdbx_seq_one_letter_code
_entity_poly.pdbx_strand_id
1 'polypeptide(L)'
;MQGEPARAAAAYLAGRLEAEQHAKSGEAAHNQALRALAVAFIDPHQADDEVDLVEQLLAHLDLRASRINAAIAALIRDAGNLALEDRVQALRTELDVAGLTSVTPTLELALAFHQAVLDDLDALTATISRLRELTRGGDFAYYIDIAHFMAGLTLPAEQPGWNPARPRTCPARPKSRRLR
;
A
#
# COMPACT_ATOMS: atom_id res chain seq x y z
N MET A 1 -0.72 14.48 0.09
CA MET A 1 0.36 13.59 -0.37
C MET A 1 -0.21 12.17 -0.43
N GLN A 2 -1.13 11.91 -1.35
CA GLN A 2 -1.71 10.57 -1.54
C GLN A 2 -1.58 10.26 -3.04
N GLY A 3 -1.23 9.02 -3.38
CA GLY A 3 -1.12 8.54 -4.76
C GLY A 3 0.23 8.74 -5.47
N GLU A 4 1.34 8.95 -4.74
CA GLU A 4 2.68 9.11 -5.34
C GLU A 4 3.65 8.04 -4.82
N PRO A 5 3.64 6.83 -5.40
CA PRO A 5 4.41 5.69 -4.88
C PRO A 5 5.92 5.95 -4.92
N ALA A 6 6.43 6.68 -5.94
CA ALA A 6 7.84 7.03 -6.03
C ALA A 6 8.31 7.93 -4.87
N ARG A 7 7.47 8.90 -4.48
CA ARG A 7 7.77 9.79 -3.35
C ARG A 7 7.71 9.03 -2.02
N ALA A 8 6.77 8.09 -1.88
CA ALA A 8 6.70 7.20 -0.72
C ALA A 8 7.95 6.32 -0.61
N ALA A 9 8.36 5.66 -1.71
CA ALA A 9 9.56 4.84 -1.76
C ALA A 9 10.83 5.62 -1.36
N ALA A 10 10.97 6.86 -1.83
CA ALA A 10 12.08 7.74 -1.45
C ALA A 10 12.07 8.11 0.04
N ALA A 11 10.88 8.41 0.60
CA ALA A 11 10.75 8.72 2.02
C ALA A 11 11.10 7.51 2.91
N TYR A 12 10.66 6.31 2.55
CA TYR A 12 10.99 5.09 3.29
C TYR A 12 12.47 4.72 3.19
N LEU A 13 13.14 5.00 2.06
CA LEU A 13 14.60 4.87 1.97
C LEU A 13 15.30 5.81 2.95
N ALA A 14 14.90 7.08 2.99
CA ALA A 14 15.47 8.03 3.93
C ALA A 14 15.28 7.57 5.38
N GLY A 15 14.07 7.09 5.73
CA GLY A 15 13.77 6.53 7.06
C GLY A 15 14.60 5.29 7.41
N ARG A 16 14.85 4.39 6.44
CA ARG A 16 15.75 3.24 6.64
C ARG A 16 17.17 3.70 6.95
N LEU A 17 17.72 4.59 6.14
CA LEU A 17 19.09 5.09 6.30
C LEU A 17 19.28 5.80 7.64
N GLU A 18 18.29 6.58 8.08
CA GLU A 18 18.30 7.22 9.40
C GLU A 18 18.24 6.17 10.54
N ALA A 19 17.41 5.14 10.41
CA ALA A 19 17.32 4.08 11.40
C ALA A 19 18.64 3.29 11.52
N GLU A 20 19.32 3.02 10.40
CA GLU A 20 20.62 2.36 10.37
C GLU A 20 21.70 3.21 11.04
N GLN A 21 21.73 4.52 10.78
CA GLN A 21 22.65 5.45 11.45
C GLN A 21 22.50 5.43 12.97
N HIS A 22 21.27 5.20 13.45
CA HIS A 22 20.95 5.12 14.88
C HIS A 22 20.92 3.68 15.43
N ALA A 23 21.39 2.68 14.66
CA ALA A 23 21.41 1.26 15.03
C ALA A 23 20.03 0.68 15.42
N LYS A 24 18.95 1.21 14.83
CA LYS A 24 17.57 0.78 15.08
C LYS A 24 17.11 -0.23 14.03
N SER A 25 17.58 -1.47 14.18
CA SER A 25 17.30 -2.56 13.23
C SER A 25 15.81 -2.77 12.93
N GLY A 26 14.94 -2.67 13.94
CA GLY A 26 13.49 -2.82 13.75
C GLY A 26 12.84 -1.71 12.92
N GLU A 27 13.25 -0.46 13.14
CA GLU A 27 12.76 0.68 12.33
C GLU A 27 13.31 0.61 10.90
N ALA A 28 14.56 0.17 10.72
CA ALA A 28 15.15 -0.04 9.40
C ALA A 28 14.39 -1.12 8.61
N ALA A 29 14.12 -2.27 9.23
CA ALA A 29 13.36 -3.35 8.61
C ALA A 29 11.91 -2.94 8.28
N HIS A 30 11.26 -2.17 9.17
CA HIS A 30 9.92 -1.66 8.92
C HIS A 30 9.87 -0.68 7.74
N ASN A 31 10.78 0.29 7.68
CA ASN A 31 10.88 1.22 6.56
C ASN A 31 11.21 0.49 5.25
N GLN A 32 12.07 -0.53 5.30
CA GLN A 32 12.40 -1.33 4.13
C GLN A 32 11.18 -2.12 3.61
N ALA A 33 10.35 -2.68 4.49
CA ALA A 33 9.12 -3.37 4.10
C ALA A 33 8.10 -2.43 3.42
N LEU A 34 7.96 -1.20 3.93
CA LEU A 34 7.09 -0.19 3.31
C LEU A 34 7.66 0.34 1.99
N ARG A 35 8.99 0.40 1.85
CA ARG A 35 9.66 0.73 0.60
C ARG A 35 9.40 -0.33 -0.47
N ALA A 36 9.61 -1.61 -0.15
CA ALA A 36 9.35 -2.72 -1.08
C ALA A 36 7.90 -2.68 -1.60
N LEU A 37 6.93 -2.44 -0.72
CA LEU A 37 5.52 -2.28 -1.09
C LEU A 37 5.32 -1.12 -2.08
N ALA A 38 5.91 0.04 -1.82
CA ALA A 38 5.78 1.20 -2.69
C ALA A 38 6.46 1.00 -4.06
N VAL A 39 7.61 0.33 -4.09
CA VAL A 39 8.36 0.04 -5.32
C VAL A 39 7.64 -1.00 -6.18
N ALA A 40 7.01 -2.02 -5.58
CA ALA A 40 6.30 -3.07 -6.32
C ALA A 40 5.20 -2.53 -7.24
N PHE A 41 4.55 -1.41 -6.88
CA PHE A 41 3.57 -0.76 -7.75
C PHE A 41 4.17 0.02 -8.93
N ILE A 42 5.49 0.24 -8.97
CA ILE A 42 6.19 1.05 -9.97
C ILE A 42 7.05 0.18 -10.89
N ASP A 43 7.87 -0.67 -10.28
CA ASP A 43 8.88 -1.48 -10.95
C ASP A 43 8.98 -2.84 -10.23
N PRO A 44 8.32 -3.88 -10.78
CA PRO A 44 8.37 -5.24 -10.22
C PRO A 44 9.78 -5.82 -10.16
N HIS A 45 10.70 -5.44 -11.06
CA HIS A 45 12.06 -5.95 -11.03
C HIS A 45 12.85 -5.33 -9.88
N GLN A 46 12.74 -4.02 -9.70
CA GLN A 46 13.34 -3.35 -8.55
C GLN A 46 12.75 -3.86 -7.22
N ALA A 47 11.48 -4.25 -7.21
CA ALA A 47 10.83 -4.77 -6.02
C ALA A 47 11.44 -6.09 -5.52
N ASP A 48 12.06 -6.89 -6.40
CA ASP A 48 12.71 -8.14 -6.02
C ASP A 48 13.91 -7.88 -5.09
N ASP A 49 14.80 -6.97 -5.50
CA ASP A 49 15.94 -6.54 -4.68
C ASP A 49 15.48 -5.97 -3.31
N GLU A 50 14.38 -5.21 -3.32
CA GLU A 50 13.84 -4.61 -2.10
C GLU A 50 13.24 -5.66 -1.17
N VAL A 51 12.57 -6.69 -1.70
CA VAL A 51 12.01 -7.83 -0.93
C VAL A 51 13.13 -8.68 -0.33
N ASP A 52 14.17 -9.02 -1.10
CA ASP A 52 15.33 -9.76 -0.61
C ASP A 52 16.01 -9.02 0.56
N LEU A 53 16.14 -7.69 0.47
CA LEU A 53 16.70 -6.89 1.55
C LEU A 53 15.77 -6.85 2.78
N VAL A 54 14.44 -6.84 2.60
CA VAL A 54 13.50 -6.98 3.74
C VAL A 54 13.72 -8.30 4.46
N GLU A 55 13.83 -9.41 3.73
CA GLU A 55 14.00 -10.74 4.32
C GLU A 55 15.30 -10.82 5.14
N GLN A 56 16.39 -10.27 4.60
CA GLN A 56 17.67 -10.19 5.32
C GLN A 56 17.56 -9.39 6.62
N LEU A 57 16.90 -8.23 6.59
CA LEU A 57 16.72 -7.39 7.78
C LEU A 57 15.79 -8.04 8.82
N LEU A 58 14.80 -8.83 8.38
CA LEU A 58 13.83 -9.50 9.24
C LEU A 58 14.28 -10.88 9.75
N ALA A 59 15.39 -11.42 9.25
CA ALA A 59 15.88 -12.77 9.57
C ALA A 59 16.05 -13.01 11.08
N HIS A 60 16.32 -11.96 11.86
CA HIS A 60 16.55 -12.03 13.30
C HIS A 60 15.56 -11.20 14.12
N LEU A 61 14.50 -10.69 13.50
CA LEU A 61 13.53 -9.79 14.15
C LEU A 61 12.15 -10.41 14.15
N ASP A 62 11.42 -10.35 15.26
CA ASP A 62 10.03 -10.78 15.28
C ASP A 62 9.07 -9.61 15.02
N LEU A 63 9.02 -9.16 13.76
CA LEU A 63 8.17 -8.05 13.31
C LEU A 63 7.10 -8.54 12.34
N ARG A 64 6.04 -9.13 12.88
CA ARG A 64 4.98 -9.76 12.10
C ARG A 64 4.31 -8.82 11.08
N ALA A 65 3.99 -7.58 11.47
CA ALA A 65 3.41 -6.60 10.54
C ALA A 65 4.35 -6.26 9.37
N SER A 66 5.66 -6.18 9.60
CA SER A 66 6.65 -5.93 8.54
C SER A 66 6.80 -7.13 7.60
N ARG A 67 6.74 -8.37 8.12
CA ARG A 67 6.71 -9.59 7.28
C ARG A 67 5.49 -9.62 6.37
N ILE A 68 4.32 -9.24 6.90
CA ILE A 68 3.09 -9.16 6.11
C ILE A 68 3.22 -8.12 4.99
N ASN A 69 3.77 -6.94 5.27
CA ASN A 69 4.02 -5.94 4.23
C ASN A 69 4.98 -6.45 3.14
N ALA A 70 6.02 -7.19 3.53
CA ALA A 70 6.94 -7.84 2.58
C ALA A 70 6.22 -8.89 1.71
N ALA A 71 5.36 -9.70 2.32
CA ALA A 71 4.56 -10.70 1.61
C ALA A 71 3.61 -10.03 0.61
N ILE A 72 2.98 -8.91 0.97
CA ILE A 72 2.14 -8.13 0.04
C ILE A 72 2.96 -7.56 -1.12
N ALA A 73 4.16 -7.03 -0.84
CA ALA A 73 5.07 -6.56 -1.90
C ALA A 73 5.43 -7.67 -2.89
N ALA A 74 5.73 -8.87 -2.38
CA ALA A 74 5.99 -10.05 -3.21
C ALA A 74 4.77 -10.48 -4.04
N LEU A 75 3.53 -10.32 -3.53
CA LEU A 75 2.33 -10.56 -4.33
C LEU A 75 2.21 -9.56 -5.48
N ILE A 76 2.44 -8.28 -5.23
CA ILE A 76 2.37 -7.25 -6.28
C ILE A 76 3.43 -7.49 -7.35
N ARG A 77 4.65 -7.85 -6.95
CA ARG A 77 5.73 -8.27 -7.86
C ARG A 77 5.29 -9.43 -8.77
N ASP A 78 4.61 -10.42 -8.20
CA ASP A 78 4.18 -11.64 -8.91
C ASP A 78 2.81 -11.49 -9.62
N ALA A 79 2.29 -10.27 -9.77
CA ALA A 79 1.04 -10.02 -10.47
C ALA A 79 1.03 -10.65 -11.88
N GLY A 80 -0.11 -11.23 -12.28
CA GLY A 80 -0.21 -12.05 -13.49
C GLY A 80 0.14 -13.54 -13.31
N ASN A 81 0.70 -13.97 -12.17
CA ASN A 81 0.95 -15.39 -11.89
C ASN A 81 -0.30 -16.08 -11.32
N LEU A 82 -0.80 -17.12 -11.98
CA LEU A 82 -2.00 -17.86 -11.57
C LEU A 82 -1.93 -18.52 -10.18
N ALA A 83 -0.72 -18.78 -9.66
CA ALA A 83 -0.53 -19.32 -8.31
C ALA A 83 -0.69 -18.27 -7.19
N LEU A 84 -0.98 -17.01 -7.54
CA LEU A 84 -1.06 -15.90 -6.58
C LEU A 84 -2.30 -15.99 -5.69
N GLU A 85 -3.42 -16.52 -6.19
CA GLU A 85 -4.69 -16.56 -5.43
C GLU A 85 -4.59 -17.38 -4.14
N ASP A 86 -3.92 -18.54 -4.19
CA ASP A 86 -3.68 -19.37 -3.01
C ASP A 86 -2.86 -18.63 -1.95
N ARG A 87 -1.86 -17.86 -2.39
CA ARG A 87 -1.01 -17.05 -1.49
C ARG A 87 -1.78 -15.89 -0.88
N VAL A 88 -2.66 -15.24 -1.65
CA VAL A 88 -3.56 -14.20 -1.13
C VAL A 88 -4.48 -14.80 -0.07
N GLN A 89 -5.05 -15.98 -0.31
CA GLN A 89 -5.94 -16.62 0.64
C GLN A 89 -5.23 -17.03 1.93
N ALA A 90 -4.02 -17.58 1.82
CA ALA A 90 -3.18 -17.87 2.98
C ALA A 90 -2.89 -16.60 3.81
N LEU A 91 -2.56 -15.50 3.13
CA LEU A 91 -2.23 -14.24 3.80
C LEU A 91 -3.46 -13.58 4.45
N ARG A 92 -4.67 -13.72 3.86
CA ARG A 92 -5.93 -13.33 4.52
C ARG A 92 -6.14 -14.07 5.83
N THR A 93 -5.95 -15.39 5.83
CA THR A 93 -6.05 -16.20 7.06
C THR A 93 -4.99 -15.77 8.08
N GLU A 94 -3.77 -15.48 7.63
CA GLU A 94 -2.71 -15.03 8.53
C GLU A 94 -3.03 -13.67 9.18
N LEU A 95 -3.58 -12.71 8.41
CA LEU A 95 -4.04 -11.41 8.91
C LEU A 95 -5.12 -11.55 9.97
N ASP A 96 -6.09 -12.44 9.75
CA ASP A 96 -7.19 -12.72 10.68
C ASP A 96 -6.66 -13.32 11.99
N VAL A 97 -5.84 -14.37 11.89
CA VAL A 97 -5.21 -15.03 13.06
C VAL A 97 -4.32 -14.05 13.84
N ALA A 98 -3.64 -13.14 13.15
CA ALA A 98 -2.77 -12.14 13.77
C ALA A 98 -3.53 -10.95 14.39
N GLY A 99 -4.83 -10.81 14.12
CA GLY A 99 -5.60 -9.61 14.48
C GLY A 99 -5.13 -8.35 13.76
N LEU A 100 -4.46 -8.47 12.61
CA LEU A 100 -3.89 -7.36 11.84
C LEU A 100 -4.83 -6.91 10.70
N THR A 101 -6.13 -6.89 10.98
CA THR A 101 -7.18 -6.61 9.99
C THR A 101 -7.10 -5.22 9.35
N SER A 102 -6.38 -4.28 9.96
CA SER A 102 -6.10 -2.95 9.40
C SER A 102 -5.25 -2.99 8.12
N VAL A 103 -4.53 -4.09 7.86
CA VAL A 103 -3.70 -4.28 6.66
C VAL A 103 -4.49 -4.95 5.53
N THR A 104 -5.66 -5.53 5.81
CA THR A 104 -6.52 -6.21 4.83
C THR A 104 -6.83 -5.36 3.59
N PRO A 105 -7.16 -4.05 3.69
CA PRO A 105 -7.38 -3.23 2.50
C PRO A 105 -6.17 -3.19 1.55
N THR A 106 -4.94 -3.24 2.08
CA THR A 106 -3.71 -3.22 1.26
C THR A 106 -3.53 -4.54 0.52
N LEU A 107 -3.86 -5.68 1.16
CA LEU A 107 -3.88 -6.98 0.50
C LEU A 107 -4.94 -7.04 -0.62
N GLU A 108 -6.14 -6.52 -0.37
CA GLU A 108 -7.20 -6.48 -1.38
C GLU A 108 -6.83 -5.56 -2.56
N LEU A 109 -6.10 -4.47 -2.32
CA LEU A 109 -5.54 -3.64 -3.40
C LEU A 109 -4.49 -4.41 -4.24
N ALA A 110 -3.63 -5.21 -3.61
CA ALA A 110 -2.68 -6.06 -4.32
C ALA A 110 -3.38 -7.11 -5.21
N LEU A 111 -4.47 -7.71 -4.71
CA LEU A 111 -5.30 -8.62 -5.50
C LEU A 111 -5.97 -7.90 -6.68
N ALA A 112 -6.50 -6.70 -6.46
CA ALA A 112 -7.08 -5.89 -7.52
C ALA A 112 -6.05 -5.58 -8.63
N PHE A 113 -4.81 -5.27 -8.26
CA PHE A 113 -3.73 -5.08 -9.22
C PHE A 113 -3.43 -6.35 -10.03
N HIS A 114 -3.33 -7.51 -9.36
CA HIS A 114 -3.16 -8.80 -10.03
C HIS A 114 -4.28 -9.09 -11.05
N GLN A 115 -5.54 -8.87 -10.66
CA GLN A 115 -6.70 -9.07 -11.54
C GLN A 115 -6.73 -8.10 -12.71
N ALA A 116 -6.30 -6.85 -12.51
CA ALA A 116 -6.13 -5.89 -13.59
C ALA A 116 -5.03 -6.31 -14.57
N VAL A 117 -3.91 -6.89 -14.10
CA VAL A 117 -2.85 -7.44 -14.96
C VAL A 117 -3.35 -8.63 -15.78
N LEU A 118 -4.25 -9.45 -15.23
CA LEU A 118 -4.89 -10.57 -15.93
C LEU A 118 -6.05 -10.17 -16.85
N ASP A 119 -6.48 -8.90 -16.83
CA ASP A 119 -7.70 -8.41 -17.48
C ASP A 119 -8.98 -9.17 -17.02
N ASP A 120 -8.99 -9.64 -15.77
CA ASP A 120 -10.15 -10.31 -15.15
C ASP A 120 -11.06 -9.28 -14.48
N LEU A 121 -11.91 -8.65 -15.30
CA LEU A 121 -12.80 -7.58 -14.86
C LEU A 121 -13.87 -8.04 -13.85
N ASP A 122 -14.32 -9.29 -13.94
CA ASP A 122 -15.35 -9.84 -13.05
C ASP A 122 -14.78 -10.02 -11.64
N ALA A 123 -13.60 -10.64 -11.53
CA ALA A 123 -12.91 -10.81 -10.27
C ALA A 123 -12.52 -9.44 -9.68
N LEU A 124 -12.05 -8.50 -10.51
CA LEU A 124 -11.71 -7.14 -10.11
C LEU A 124 -12.91 -6.37 -9.55
N THR A 125 -14.08 -6.50 -10.18
CA THR A 125 -15.33 -5.87 -9.71
C THR A 125 -15.76 -6.40 -8.34
N ALA A 126 -15.61 -7.71 -8.12
CA ALA A 126 -15.86 -8.32 -6.82
C ALA A 126 -14.88 -7.79 -5.75
N THR A 127 -13.59 -7.66 -6.07
CA THR A 127 -12.55 -7.13 -5.17
C THR A 127 -12.80 -5.65 -4.84
N ILE A 128 -13.18 -4.82 -5.81
CA ILE A 128 -13.58 -3.41 -5.59
C ILE A 128 -14.77 -3.32 -4.63
N SER A 129 -15.75 -4.22 -4.76
CA SER A 129 -16.92 -4.27 -3.87
C SER A 129 -16.52 -4.63 -2.43
N ARG A 130 -15.56 -5.54 -2.26
CA ARG A 130 -14.99 -5.87 -0.95
C ARG A 130 -14.17 -4.72 -0.36
N LEU A 131 -13.37 -4.03 -1.17
CA LEU A 131 -12.66 -2.83 -0.74
C LEU A 131 -13.61 -1.78 -0.18
N ARG A 132 -14.74 -1.52 -0.87
CA ARG A 132 -15.78 -0.60 -0.37
C ARG A 132 -16.34 -0.99 1.00
N GLU A 133 -16.53 -2.27 1.24
CA GLU A 133 -16.98 -2.78 2.54
C GLU A 133 -15.95 -2.49 3.63
N LEU A 134 -14.70 -2.85 3.37
CA LEU A 134 -13.58 -2.70 4.31
C LEU A 134 -13.27 -1.24 4.63
N THR A 135 -13.46 -0.34 3.67
CA THR A 135 -13.12 1.09 3.80
C THR A 135 -14.34 1.96 4.09
N ARG A 136 -15.47 1.39 4.54
CA ARG A 136 -16.67 2.16 4.88
C ARG A 136 -16.42 3.24 5.94
N GLY A 137 -15.45 3.00 6.84
CA GLY A 137 -15.02 3.97 7.85
C GLY A 137 -14.27 5.20 7.30
N GLY A 138 -13.97 5.24 6.00
CA GLY A 138 -13.24 6.32 5.34
C GLY A 138 -11.73 6.08 5.27
N ASP A 139 -11.17 5.31 6.19
CA ASP A 139 -9.78 4.86 6.12
C ASP A 139 -9.56 4.03 4.85
N PHE A 140 -8.46 4.32 4.15
CA PHE A 140 -8.10 3.66 2.90
C PHE A 140 -9.12 3.79 1.75
N ALA A 141 -10.13 4.66 1.85
CA ALA A 141 -11.15 4.82 0.79
C ALA A 141 -10.55 5.15 -0.59
N TYR A 142 -9.39 5.83 -0.62
CA TYR A 142 -8.64 6.12 -1.85
C TYR A 142 -8.13 4.87 -2.59
N TYR A 143 -8.08 3.68 -1.95
CA TYR A 143 -7.78 2.42 -2.62
C TYR A 143 -8.85 2.04 -3.64
N ILE A 144 -10.11 2.44 -3.42
CA ILE A 144 -11.18 2.24 -4.40
C ILE A 144 -10.84 3.01 -5.68
N ASP A 145 -10.41 4.25 -5.58
CA ASP A 145 -10.07 5.09 -6.73
C ASP A 145 -8.88 4.52 -7.51
N ILE A 146 -7.86 4.05 -6.79
CA ILE A 146 -6.70 3.38 -7.39
C ILE A 146 -7.14 2.11 -8.13
N ALA A 147 -8.01 1.29 -7.54
CA ALA A 147 -8.50 0.07 -8.19
C ALA A 147 -9.35 0.35 -9.44
N HIS A 148 -10.18 1.40 -9.44
CA HIS A 148 -10.91 1.82 -10.65
C HIS A 148 -9.94 2.31 -11.73
N PHE A 149 -8.91 3.06 -11.35
CA PHE A 149 -7.89 3.53 -12.29
C PHE A 149 -7.13 2.36 -12.93
N MET A 150 -6.71 1.36 -12.14
CA MET A 150 -6.07 0.14 -12.65
C MET A 150 -6.97 -0.62 -13.63
N ALA A 151 -8.27 -0.65 -13.36
CA ALA A 151 -9.28 -1.33 -14.17
C ALA A 151 -9.69 -0.56 -15.45
N GLY A 152 -9.19 0.67 -15.66
CA GLY A 152 -9.72 1.56 -16.70
C GLY A 152 -11.19 1.94 -16.52
N LEU A 153 -11.74 1.79 -15.30
CA LEU A 153 -13.15 2.03 -14.99
C LEU A 153 -13.39 3.50 -14.65
N THR A 154 -14.57 3.99 -15.02
CA THR A 154 -15.03 5.32 -14.62
C THR A 154 -15.26 5.36 -13.11
N LEU A 155 -14.76 6.40 -12.44
CA LEU A 155 -15.05 6.61 -11.02
C LEU A 155 -16.55 6.83 -10.81
N PRO A 156 -17.18 6.21 -9.80
CA PRO A 156 -18.55 6.52 -9.43
C PRO A 156 -18.66 8.01 -9.11
N ALA A 157 -19.60 8.69 -9.75
CA ALA A 157 -19.93 10.08 -9.45
C ALA A 157 -20.63 10.14 -8.09
N GLU A 158 -19.85 10.11 -7.01
CA GLU A 158 -20.17 10.48 -5.62
C GLU A 158 -19.22 9.71 -4.67
N GLN A 159 -18.00 10.21 -4.53
CA GLN A 159 -17.22 9.96 -3.31
C GLN A 159 -17.01 11.31 -2.62
N PRO A 160 -17.39 11.45 -1.32
CA PRO A 160 -17.21 12.70 -0.59
C PRO A 160 -15.72 12.91 -0.28
N GLY A 161 -14.98 13.41 -1.26
CA GLY A 161 -13.54 13.68 -1.13
C GLY A 161 -12.87 14.12 -2.43
N TRP A 162 -13.39 13.72 -3.59
CA TRP A 162 -12.80 14.06 -4.88
C TRP A 162 -13.57 15.17 -5.58
N ASN A 163 -12.97 16.36 -5.70
CA ASN A 163 -13.44 17.42 -6.60
C ASN A 163 -12.29 17.84 -7.54
N PRO A 164 -12.33 17.46 -8.84
CA PRO A 164 -11.28 17.79 -9.79
C PRO A 164 -11.22 19.30 -10.14
N ALA A 165 -12.22 20.09 -9.73
CA ALA A 165 -12.29 21.53 -10.00
C ALA A 165 -11.81 22.42 -8.83
N ARG A 166 -11.29 21.86 -7.73
CA ARG A 166 -10.82 22.67 -6.60
C ARG A 166 -9.37 23.11 -6.80
N PRO A 167 -9.06 24.40 -7.01
CA PRO A 167 -7.67 24.86 -7.05
C PRO A 167 -6.99 24.56 -5.71
N ARG A 168 -5.77 24.01 -5.77
CA ARG A 168 -4.94 23.67 -4.60
C ARG A 168 -4.50 24.95 -3.87
N THR A 169 -5.38 25.54 -3.09
CA THR A 169 -4.99 26.65 -2.20
C THR A 169 -4.42 26.09 -0.92
N CYS A 170 -3.11 26.26 -0.71
CA CYS A 170 -2.48 26.09 0.61
C CYS A 170 -3.24 26.94 1.65
N PRO A 171 -3.57 26.41 2.83
CA PRO A 171 -4.12 27.25 3.90
C PRO A 171 -3.03 28.24 4.34
N ALA A 172 -3.31 29.54 4.15
CA ALA A 172 -2.45 30.60 4.66
C ALA A 172 -2.37 30.52 6.20
N ARG A 173 -1.15 30.52 6.74
CA ARG A 173 -0.90 30.61 8.19
C ARG A 173 -1.63 31.82 8.78
N PRO A 174 -2.38 31.69 9.90
CA PRO A 174 -2.94 32.85 10.58
C PRO A 174 -1.81 33.73 11.11
N LYS A 175 -1.83 35.02 10.76
CA LYS A 175 -0.92 36.03 11.31
C LYS A 175 -1.25 36.21 12.79
N SER A 176 -0.29 35.93 13.66
CA SER A 176 -0.35 36.19 15.10
C SER A 176 -0.63 37.67 15.35
N ARG A 177 -1.80 37.99 15.94
CA ARG A 177 -2.07 39.33 16.48
C ARG A 177 -1.15 39.56 17.67
N ARG A 178 -0.28 40.56 17.57
CA ARG A 178 0.43 41.11 18.73
C ARG A 178 -0.60 41.87 19.57
N LEU A 179 -0.74 41.47 20.84
CA LEU A 179 -1.39 42.25 21.88
C LEU A 179 -0.59 43.55 22.09
N ARG A 180 -1.28 44.68 22.10
CA ARG A 180 -0.89 45.91 22.78
C ARG A 180 -2.02 46.27 23.72
#